data_AF-A0A3B1DBL4-F1
#
_entry.id   AF-A0A3B1DBL4-F1
#
_cell.length_a   1.000
_cell.length_b   1.000
_cell.length_c   1.000
_cell.angle_alpha   90.00
_cell.angle_beta   90.00
_cell.angle_gamma   90.00
#
_symmetry.space_group_name_H-M   'P 1'
#
loop_
_entity.id
_entity.type
_entity.pdbx_description
1 polymer ?
#
loop_
_entity_poly.entity_id
_entity_poly.type
_entity_poly.pdbx_seq_one_letter_code
_entity_poly.pdbx_strand_id
1 'polypeptide(L)'
;MTNRNAVRACAVALVAGLGVSAAHADLSTDVFTLNATVGGQSGSYVASIDDGYFDDEGNFYWTLEAAVEIYSDNGLMLATLSTASLIVIADPIISMNFNVQASSQNTIFSVTSGLLSFPEISNPIGRASAGVSVTDLNGDGATLSPDGGSMYVSEYNGDYPNGTPFADLLSNPLSVGAFQSDSD
;
A
#
# COMPACT_ATOMS: atom_id res chain seq x y z
N MET A 1 28.17 30.71 67.91
CA MET A 1 28.28 29.95 66.64
C MET A 1 27.45 28.68 66.80
N THR A 2 26.27 28.62 66.19
CA THR A 2 25.69 27.53 65.37
C THR A 2 24.32 28.03 64.86
N ASN A 3 24.06 27.91 63.55
CA ASN A 3 23.02 28.60 62.78
C ASN A 3 21.57 28.16 63.09
N ARG A 4 20.66 29.14 63.13
CA ARG A 4 19.23 29.01 62.77
C ARG A 4 19.05 29.66 61.39
N ASN A 5 18.38 28.99 60.43
CA ASN A 5 17.68 29.59 59.27
C ASN A 5 16.99 28.45 58.51
N ALA A 6 15.67 28.27 58.63
CA ALA A 6 14.59 28.97 57.92
C ALA A 6 14.22 28.27 56.59
N VAL A 7 13.14 27.50 56.66
CA VAL A 7 12.39 26.93 55.53
C VAL A 7 11.71 28.07 54.77
N ARG A 8 11.94 28.17 53.45
CA ARG A 8 11.02 28.83 52.50
C ARG A 8 11.05 28.09 51.17
N ALA A 9 9.94 27.42 50.85
CA ALA A 9 9.62 26.88 49.55
C ALA A 9 9.27 28.04 48.59
N CYS A 10 9.81 28.00 47.39
CA CYS A 10 9.28 28.71 46.23
C CYS A 10 9.17 27.69 45.09
N ALA A 11 7.94 27.29 44.80
CA ALA A 11 7.61 26.48 43.63
C ALA A 11 7.69 27.37 42.38
N VAL A 12 8.51 26.97 41.42
CA VAL A 12 8.44 27.49 40.05
C VAL A 12 7.76 26.41 39.21
N ALA A 13 6.49 26.63 38.92
CA ALA A 13 5.74 25.86 37.94
C ALA A 13 6.22 26.28 36.54
N LEU A 14 6.97 25.42 35.87
CA LEU A 14 7.24 25.58 34.44
C LEU A 14 6.04 25.00 33.69
N VAL A 15 5.29 25.86 32.99
CA VAL A 15 4.19 25.46 32.12
C VAL A 15 4.76 24.59 31.01
N ALA A 16 4.32 23.34 30.94
CA ALA A 16 4.57 22.45 29.82
C ALA A 16 3.90 23.05 28.58
N GLY A 17 4.71 23.61 27.68
CA GLY A 17 4.27 23.86 26.31
C GLY A 17 4.10 22.50 25.64
N LEU A 18 2.86 22.01 25.58
CA LEU A 18 2.47 20.95 24.65
C LEU A 18 2.59 21.54 23.23
N GLY A 19 3.81 21.55 22.69
CA GLY A 19 3.99 21.63 21.26
C GLY A 19 3.45 20.33 20.68
N VAL A 20 2.23 20.36 20.17
CA VAL A 20 1.76 19.32 19.25
C VAL A 20 2.60 19.51 18.00
N SER A 21 3.74 18.83 17.93
CA SER A 21 4.41 18.64 16.65
C SER A 21 3.41 17.89 15.79
N ALA A 22 2.92 18.54 14.73
CA ALA A 22 2.23 17.82 13.68
C ALA A 22 3.18 16.72 13.22
N ALA A 23 2.79 15.49 13.52
CA ALA A 23 3.44 14.28 13.11
C ALA A 23 3.27 14.19 11.59
N HIS A 24 4.23 14.72 10.82
CA HIS A 24 4.20 14.54 9.37
C HIS A 24 4.45 13.06 9.09
N ALA A 25 3.55 12.43 8.34
CA ALA A 25 3.77 11.10 7.82
C ALA A 25 4.92 11.13 6.80
N ASP A 26 5.72 10.07 6.79
CA ASP A 26 6.80 9.84 5.83
C ASP A 26 6.39 8.70 4.91
N LEU A 27 6.65 8.84 3.61
CA LEU A 27 6.27 7.87 2.58
C LEU A 27 7.54 7.29 1.97
N SER A 28 7.59 5.98 1.78
CA SER A 28 8.71 5.32 1.11
C SER A 28 8.95 5.86 -0.31
N THR A 29 10.21 5.77 -0.77
CA THR A 29 10.58 6.18 -2.14
C THR A 29 9.78 5.43 -3.19
N ASP A 30 9.65 4.10 -3.07
CA ASP A 30 8.78 3.34 -3.95
C ASP A 30 7.35 3.46 -3.41
N VAL A 31 6.45 4.02 -4.21
CA VAL A 31 5.05 4.31 -3.80
C VAL A 31 4.07 3.29 -4.36
N PHE A 32 4.41 2.64 -5.46
CA PHE A 32 3.64 1.56 -6.06
C PHE A 32 4.59 0.58 -6.75
N THR A 33 4.43 -0.70 -6.46
CA THR A 33 5.19 -1.76 -7.11
C THR A 33 4.23 -2.84 -7.61
N LEU A 34 4.39 -3.21 -8.88
CA LEU A 34 3.75 -4.37 -9.49
C LEU A 34 4.84 -5.34 -9.93
N ASN A 35 4.82 -6.55 -9.37
CA ASN A 35 5.62 -7.67 -9.84
C ASN A 35 4.70 -8.67 -10.56
N ALA A 36 5.12 -9.11 -11.74
CA ALA A 36 4.47 -10.18 -12.48
C ALA A 36 5.43 -11.37 -12.61
N THR A 37 4.92 -12.59 -12.39
CA THR A 37 5.70 -13.82 -12.57
C THR A 37 4.96 -14.83 -13.43
N VAL A 38 5.64 -15.36 -14.44
CA VAL A 38 5.15 -16.41 -15.33
C VAL A 38 6.21 -17.51 -15.47
N GLY A 39 5.88 -18.73 -15.06
CA GLY A 39 6.79 -19.88 -15.22
C GLY A 39 8.18 -19.69 -14.61
N GLY A 40 8.28 -18.95 -13.51
CA GLY A 40 9.55 -18.63 -12.83
C GLY A 40 10.34 -17.45 -13.42
N GLN A 41 9.83 -16.79 -14.47
CA GLN A 41 10.37 -15.52 -14.95
C GLN A 41 9.60 -14.37 -14.36
N SER A 42 10.31 -13.33 -13.92
CA SER A 42 9.71 -12.16 -13.29
C SER A 42 10.07 -10.88 -14.02
N GLY A 43 9.23 -9.87 -13.85
CA GLY A 43 9.44 -8.50 -14.30
C GLY A 43 8.61 -7.57 -13.41
N SER A 44 8.99 -6.30 -13.35
CA SER A 44 8.35 -5.35 -12.45
C SER A 44 8.12 -3.99 -13.10
N TYR A 45 7.11 -3.30 -12.56
CA TYR A 45 6.94 -1.86 -12.70
C TYR A 45 6.99 -1.25 -11.30
N VAL A 46 7.73 -0.16 -11.16
CA VAL A 46 7.87 0.59 -9.90
C VAL A 46 7.61 2.06 -10.21
N ALA A 47 6.71 2.67 -9.45
CA ALA A 47 6.55 4.11 -9.40
C ALA A 47 7.24 4.65 -8.15
N SER A 48 8.01 5.72 -8.35
CA SER A 48 8.71 6.46 -7.30
C SER A 48 7.83 7.61 -6.79
N ILE A 49 8.15 8.10 -5.60
CA ILE A 49 7.63 9.34 -5.01
C ILE A 49 7.81 10.53 -5.95
N ASP A 50 8.87 10.52 -6.77
CA ASP A 50 9.15 11.56 -7.76
C ASP A 50 8.22 11.51 -8.99
N ASP A 51 7.50 10.40 -9.20
CA ASP A 51 6.51 10.25 -10.29
C ASP A 51 5.14 10.83 -9.92
N GLY A 52 4.95 11.20 -8.64
CA GLY A 52 3.73 11.81 -8.12
C GLY A 52 3.94 13.26 -7.69
N TYR A 53 3.01 13.75 -6.87
CA TYR A 53 3.13 15.07 -6.25
C TYR A 53 2.46 15.09 -4.88
N PHE A 54 2.90 16.05 -4.05
CA PHE A 54 2.25 16.41 -2.81
C PHE A 54 1.39 17.66 -3.00
N ASP A 55 0.22 17.69 -2.38
CA ASP A 55 -0.56 18.93 -2.23
C ASP A 55 -0.03 19.80 -1.06
N ASP A 56 -0.66 20.95 -0.85
CA ASP A 56 -0.29 21.89 0.22
C ASP A 56 -0.61 21.32 1.62
N GLU A 57 -1.50 20.34 1.70
CA GLU A 57 -1.89 19.61 2.90
C GLU A 57 -0.95 18.43 3.23
N GLY A 58 -0.01 18.09 2.33
CA GLY A 58 0.94 16.98 2.50
C GLY A 58 0.38 15.61 2.12
N ASN A 59 -0.72 15.56 1.36
CA ASN A 59 -1.24 14.33 0.78
C ASN A 59 -0.49 14.02 -0.53
N PHE A 60 -0.19 12.75 -0.76
CA PHE A 60 0.49 12.29 -1.95
C PHE A 60 -0.49 11.73 -2.97
N TYR A 61 -0.29 12.09 -4.24
CA TYR A 61 -1.07 11.62 -5.38
C TYR A 61 -0.15 11.10 -6.48
N TRP A 62 -0.48 9.92 -6.99
CA TRP A 62 0.17 9.35 -8.16
C TRP A 62 -0.87 8.67 -9.06
N THR A 63 -0.65 8.73 -10.37
CA THR A 63 -1.44 8.02 -11.39
C THR A 63 -0.52 7.61 -12.53
N LEU A 64 -0.72 6.40 -13.04
CA LEU A 64 0.00 5.91 -14.20
C LEU A 64 -0.36 6.75 -15.44
N GLU A 65 0.65 7.34 -16.09
CA GLU A 65 0.44 8.23 -17.24
C GLU A 65 -0.02 7.51 -18.50
N ALA A 66 0.47 6.29 -18.72
CA ALA A 66 0.14 5.45 -19.86
C ALA A 66 0.30 3.97 -19.50
N ALA A 67 -0.41 3.10 -20.22
CA ALA A 67 -0.29 1.66 -20.03
C ALA A 67 1.17 1.18 -20.22
N VAL A 68 1.60 0.26 -19.39
CA VAL A 68 2.97 -0.30 -19.39
C VAL A 68 2.92 -1.80 -19.59
N GLU A 69 3.69 -2.28 -20.57
CA GLU A 69 3.96 -3.71 -20.76
C GLU A 69 5.13 -4.13 -19.87
N ILE A 70 4.97 -5.24 -19.15
CA ILE A 70 5.97 -5.78 -18.23
C ILE A 70 6.64 -6.98 -18.89
N TYR A 71 7.96 -6.93 -18.99
CA TYR A 71 8.77 -7.97 -19.61
C TYR A 71 9.69 -8.64 -18.59
N SER A 72 10.00 -9.92 -18.81
CA SER A 72 11.15 -10.56 -18.17
C SER A 72 12.46 -10.09 -18.81
N ASP A 73 13.57 -10.35 -18.13
CA ASP A 73 14.93 -10.10 -18.67
C ASP A 73 15.20 -10.79 -20.02
N ASN A 74 14.47 -11.88 -20.32
CA ASN A 74 14.58 -12.61 -21.58
C ASN A 74 13.64 -12.10 -22.67
N GLY A 75 12.89 -11.02 -22.42
CA GLY A 75 11.95 -10.41 -23.36
C GLY A 75 10.59 -11.11 -23.45
N LEU A 76 10.25 -11.99 -22.50
CA LEU A 76 8.89 -12.54 -22.42
C LEU A 76 7.95 -11.46 -21.87
N MET A 77 6.88 -11.14 -22.60
CA MET A 77 5.80 -10.29 -22.07
C MET A 77 5.03 -11.05 -21.00
N LEU A 78 5.01 -10.53 -19.78
CA LEU A 78 4.40 -11.16 -18.61
C LEU A 78 2.97 -10.65 -18.41
N ALA A 79 2.78 -9.33 -18.51
CA ALA A 79 1.52 -8.67 -18.24
C ALA A 79 1.49 -7.25 -18.83
N THR A 80 0.31 -6.64 -18.80
CA THR A 80 0.10 -5.21 -19.07
C THR A 80 -0.56 -4.57 -17.87
N LEU A 81 0.04 -3.48 -17.36
CA LEU A 81 -0.60 -2.59 -16.40
C LEU A 81 -1.30 -1.47 -17.18
N SER A 82 -2.62 -1.50 -17.22
CA SER A 82 -3.42 -0.57 -18.03
C SER A 82 -3.61 0.78 -17.33
N THR A 83 -3.93 0.72 -16.03
CA THR A 83 -4.16 1.89 -15.18
C THR A 83 -3.73 1.57 -13.76
N ALA A 84 -3.15 2.54 -13.07
CA ALA A 84 -2.94 2.49 -11.62
C ALA A 84 -3.02 3.89 -11.02
N SER A 85 -3.40 3.97 -9.75
CA SER A 85 -3.38 5.20 -8.98
C SER A 85 -3.16 4.90 -7.51
N LEU A 86 -2.52 5.85 -6.83
CA LEU A 86 -2.30 5.82 -5.39
C LEU A 86 -2.64 7.20 -4.83
N ILE A 87 -3.39 7.18 -3.73
CA ILE A 87 -3.63 8.35 -2.90
C ILE A 87 -3.20 7.99 -1.48
N VAL A 88 -2.35 8.82 -0.90
CA VAL A 88 -1.93 8.70 0.51
C VAL A 88 -2.30 9.99 1.23
N ILE A 89 -3.17 9.86 2.22
CA ILE A 89 -3.57 10.96 3.10
C ILE A 89 -2.77 10.83 4.39
N ALA A 90 -2.16 11.93 4.84
CA ALA A 90 -1.22 11.94 5.95
C ALA A 90 -1.82 11.48 7.30
N ASP A 91 -3.15 11.53 7.47
CA ASP A 91 -3.88 11.03 8.64
C ASP A 91 -4.50 9.65 8.32
N PRO A 92 -3.80 8.55 8.63
CA PRO A 92 -3.21 7.69 7.61
C PRO A 92 -4.27 6.92 6.81
N ILE A 93 -4.41 7.29 5.53
CA ILE A 93 -5.24 6.55 4.58
C ILE A 93 -4.40 6.23 3.35
N ILE A 94 -4.39 4.97 2.94
CA ILE A 94 -3.86 4.54 1.65
C ILE A 94 -5.04 4.06 0.81
N SER A 95 -5.21 4.63 -0.38
CA SER A 95 -6.15 4.17 -1.39
C SER A 95 -5.39 3.85 -2.67
N MET A 96 -5.51 2.61 -3.13
CA MET A 96 -4.81 2.11 -4.31
C MET A 96 -5.82 1.47 -5.25
N ASN A 97 -5.73 1.81 -6.54
CA ASN A 97 -6.54 1.20 -7.60
C ASN A 97 -5.62 0.77 -8.73
N PHE A 98 -5.89 -0.38 -9.35
CA PHE A 98 -5.10 -0.89 -10.46
C PHE A 98 -5.96 -1.72 -11.41
N ASN A 99 -5.50 -1.84 -12.66
CA ASN A 99 -6.03 -2.76 -13.66
C ASN A 99 -4.85 -3.44 -14.35
N VAL A 100 -4.72 -4.75 -14.15
CA VAL A 100 -3.68 -5.57 -14.75
C VAL A 100 -4.30 -6.62 -15.65
N GLN A 101 -3.64 -6.90 -16.77
CA GLN A 101 -4.00 -7.96 -17.70
C GLN A 101 -2.86 -8.98 -17.74
N ALA A 102 -3.19 -10.24 -17.48
CA ALA A 102 -2.27 -11.35 -17.69
C ALA A 102 -2.02 -11.59 -19.19
N SER A 103 -0.84 -12.11 -19.53
CA SER A 103 -0.58 -12.66 -20.86
C SER A 103 -1.38 -13.96 -21.09
N SER A 104 -1.07 -14.71 -22.16
CA SER A 104 -1.70 -16.01 -22.44
C SER A 104 -1.27 -17.15 -21.49
N GLN A 105 -0.60 -16.82 -20.38
CA GLN A 105 -0.09 -17.77 -19.40
C GLN A 105 -0.52 -17.35 -18.00
N ASN A 106 -0.68 -18.34 -17.11
CA ASN A 106 -0.96 -18.08 -15.70
C ASN A 106 0.11 -17.16 -15.11
N THR A 107 -0.34 -16.02 -14.60
CA THR A 107 0.52 -14.95 -14.10
C THR A 107 0.22 -14.72 -12.62
N ILE A 108 1.27 -14.75 -11.80
CA ILE A 108 1.19 -14.34 -10.40
C ILE A 108 1.47 -12.84 -10.35
N PHE A 109 0.57 -12.10 -9.72
CA PHE A 109 0.71 -10.68 -9.48
C PHE A 109 0.94 -10.40 -8.01
N SER A 110 1.94 -9.59 -7.70
CA SER A 110 2.13 -8.99 -6.39
C SER A 110 2.11 -7.48 -6.56
N VAL A 111 1.12 -6.82 -5.93
CA VAL A 111 0.91 -5.38 -5.99
C VAL A 111 1.05 -4.80 -4.60
N THR A 112 1.96 -3.85 -4.44
CA THR A 112 2.35 -3.29 -3.14
C THR A 112 2.30 -1.77 -3.20
N SER A 113 1.70 -1.14 -2.18
CA SER A 113 1.78 0.30 -1.98
C SER A 113 3.05 0.69 -1.24
N GLY A 114 3.39 1.98 -1.25
CA GLY A 114 4.43 2.52 -0.40
C GLY A 114 4.11 2.36 1.09
N LEU A 115 5.18 2.29 1.90
CA LEU A 115 5.10 2.28 3.35
C LEU A 115 4.83 3.70 3.85
N LEU A 116 3.69 3.88 4.52
CA LEU A 116 3.38 5.10 5.24
C LEU A 116 3.82 4.96 6.70
N SER A 117 4.81 5.76 7.09
CA SER A 117 5.31 5.84 8.46
C SER A 117 4.76 7.09 9.15
N PHE A 118 4.24 6.93 10.36
CA PHE A 118 3.74 8.05 11.16
C PHE A 118 4.08 7.83 12.64
N PRO A 119 4.24 8.91 13.43
CA PRO A 119 4.36 8.83 14.88
C PRO A 119 3.22 8.03 15.53
N GLU A 120 3.52 7.43 16.68
CA GLU A 120 2.55 6.59 17.41
C GLU A 120 1.21 7.30 17.62
N ILE A 121 0.13 6.65 17.19
CA ILE A 121 -1.24 7.12 17.39
C ILE A 121 -1.77 6.51 18.68
N SER A 122 -2.25 7.34 19.61
CA SER A 122 -2.88 6.85 20.84
C SER A 122 -4.29 6.33 20.58
N ASN A 123 -4.56 5.07 20.93
CA ASN A 123 -5.84 4.38 20.72
C ASN A 123 -6.32 4.38 19.25
N PRO A 124 -5.51 3.83 18.31
CA PRO A 124 -5.87 3.87 16.90
C PRO A 124 -7.09 2.98 16.61
N ILE A 125 -7.92 3.43 15.67
CA ILE A 125 -8.97 2.61 15.05
C ILE A 125 -8.60 2.49 13.58
N GLY A 126 -8.31 1.27 13.13
CA GLY A 126 -8.02 0.98 11.73
C GLY A 126 -9.19 0.30 11.02
N ARG A 127 -9.23 0.44 9.70
CA ARG A 127 -10.12 -0.34 8.82
C ARG A 127 -9.38 -0.68 7.53
N ALA A 128 -9.49 -1.92 7.10
CA ALA A 128 -9.07 -2.37 5.79
C ALA A 128 -10.28 -2.82 4.97
N SER A 129 -10.26 -2.55 3.67
CA SER A 129 -11.23 -3.06 2.71
C SER A 129 -10.57 -3.23 1.36
N ALA A 130 -10.90 -4.30 0.67
CA ALA A 130 -10.47 -4.58 -0.68
C ALA A 130 -11.66 -5.07 -1.49
N GLY A 131 -11.59 -4.87 -2.80
CA GLY A 131 -12.50 -5.47 -3.76
C GLY A 131 -11.74 -5.76 -5.04
N VAL A 132 -12.12 -6.84 -5.71
CA VAL A 132 -11.49 -7.28 -6.95
C VAL A 132 -12.55 -7.70 -7.95
N SER A 133 -12.21 -7.58 -9.24
CA SER A 133 -13.02 -8.13 -10.32
C SER A 133 -12.13 -8.90 -11.28
N VAL A 134 -12.66 -9.98 -11.84
CA VAL A 134 -12.01 -10.73 -12.92
C VAL A 134 -12.90 -10.64 -14.16
N THR A 135 -12.28 -10.49 -15.33
CA THR A 135 -13.00 -10.45 -16.61
C THR A 135 -12.26 -11.29 -17.62
N ASP A 136 -12.99 -12.18 -18.29
CA ASP A 136 -12.51 -12.86 -19.48
C ASP A 136 -12.83 -12.03 -20.73
N LEU A 137 -11.80 -11.75 -21.53
CA LEU A 137 -11.89 -10.97 -22.76
C LEU A 137 -11.71 -11.81 -24.03
N ASN A 138 -11.27 -13.07 -23.92
CA ASN A 138 -10.91 -13.90 -25.07
C ASN A 138 -11.82 -15.14 -25.25
N GLY A 139 -12.67 -15.45 -24.26
CA GLY A 139 -13.66 -16.52 -24.34
C GLY A 139 -13.19 -17.87 -23.80
N ASP A 140 -12.04 -17.95 -23.14
CA ASP A 140 -11.55 -19.18 -22.50
C ASP A 140 -11.85 -19.27 -21.00
N GLY A 141 -12.50 -18.24 -20.44
CA GLY A 141 -12.77 -18.10 -19.01
C GLY A 141 -11.57 -17.56 -18.24
N ALA A 142 -11.81 -16.98 -17.08
CA ALA A 142 -10.74 -16.42 -16.25
C ALA A 142 -10.92 -16.81 -14.79
N THR A 143 -9.80 -16.97 -14.08
CA THR A 143 -9.80 -17.22 -12.64
C THR A 143 -8.75 -16.37 -11.97
N LEU A 144 -9.17 -15.66 -10.93
CA LEU A 144 -8.33 -14.97 -9.97
C LEU A 144 -8.37 -15.76 -8.66
N SER A 145 -7.21 -16.10 -8.11
CA SER A 145 -7.11 -16.86 -6.86
C SER A 145 -5.98 -16.33 -5.99
N PRO A 146 -6.06 -16.48 -4.65
CA PRO A 146 -4.94 -16.17 -3.77
C PRO A 146 -3.68 -16.97 -4.15
N ASP A 147 -2.52 -16.32 -4.08
CA ASP A 147 -1.22 -16.99 -4.04
C ASP A 147 -0.80 -17.16 -2.58
N GLY A 148 -1.44 -18.12 -1.89
CA GLY A 148 -1.32 -18.30 -0.45
C GLY A 148 -2.69 -18.32 0.24
N GLY A 149 -2.86 -17.52 1.29
CA GLY A 149 -4.08 -17.50 2.11
C GLY A 149 -5.16 -16.51 1.66
N SER A 150 -4.75 -15.34 1.16
CA SER A 150 -5.62 -14.20 0.83
C SER A 150 -5.06 -13.46 -0.38
N MET A 151 -5.92 -12.82 -1.18
CA MET A 151 -5.47 -11.96 -2.28
C MET A 151 -5.05 -10.57 -1.80
N TYR A 152 -5.59 -10.12 -0.67
CA TYR A 152 -5.22 -8.85 -0.05
C TYR A 152 -4.75 -9.08 1.38
N VAL A 153 -3.59 -8.50 1.69
CA VAL A 153 -2.99 -8.45 3.02
C VAL A 153 -2.68 -7.00 3.33
N SER A 154 -3.01 -6.58 4.54
CA SER A 154 -2.59 -5.30 5.10
C SER A 154 -1.76 -5.52 6.35
N GLU A 155 -0.65 -4.79 6.44
CA GLU A 155 0.25 -4.82 7.59
C GLU A 155 0.55 -3.39 8.05
N TYR A 156 0.99 -3.26 9.30
CA TYR A 156 1.46 -2.01 9.88
C TYR A 156 2.77 -2.21 10.63
N ASN A 157 3.51 -1.14 10.91
CA ASN A 157 4.82 -1.18 11.56
C ASN A 157 5.89 -1.99 10.81
N GLY A 158 5.84 -2.01 9.48
CA GLY A 158 6.85 -2.65 8.63
C GLY A 158 6.31 -2.97 7.23
N ASP A 159 7.22 -3.29 6.33
CA ASP A 159 6.88 -3.79 4.99
C ASP A 159 6.46 -5.25 5.03
N TYR A 160 5.55 -5.64 4.15
CA TYR A 160 5.24 -7.05 3.92
C TYR A 160 6.53 -7.82 3.50
N PRO A 161 6.77 -9.04 4.02
CA PRO A 161 5.95 -9.82 4.99
C PRO A 161 6.43 -9.68 6.45
N ASN A 162 7.14 -8.60 6.77
CA ASN A 162 7.81 -8.40 8.06
C ASN A 162 7.05 -7.45 8.99
N GLY A 163 5.95 -6.84 8.52
CA GLY A 163 5.09 -5.99 9.33
C GLY A 163 4.26 -6.80 10.32
N THR A 164 3.45 -6.09 11.11
CA THR A 164 2.43 -6.70 11.95
C THR A 164 1.16 -6.87 11.12
N PRO A 165 0.63 -8.10 10.96
CA PRO A 165 -0.60 -8.33 10.21
C PRO A 165 -1.77 -7.55 10.80
N PHE A 166 -2.51 -6.86 9.94
CA PHE A 166 -3.71 -6.11 10.31
C PHE A 166 -4.98 -6.83 9.83
N ALA A 167 -5.08 -7.12 8.53
CA ALA A 167 -6.22 -7.79 7.94
C ALA A 167 -5.84 -8.56 6.68
N ASP A 168 -6.44 -9.75 6.54
CA ASP A 168 -6.40 -10.60 5.36
C ASP A 168 -7.81 -10.66 4.77
N LEU A 169 -7.96 -10.29 3.50
CA LEU A 169 -9.24 -10.21 2.79
C LEU A 169 -9.19 -11.00 1.47
N LEU A 170 -10.37 -11.30 0.92
CA LEU A 170 -10.51 -11.94 -0.39
C LEU A 170 -9.80 -13.31 -0.45
N SER A 171 -10.29 -14.28 0.33
CA SER A 171 -9.69 -15.62 0.44
C SER A 171 -10.26 -16.64 -0.54
N ASN A 172 -11.38 -16.36 -1.19
CA ASN A 172 -12.02 -17.28 -2.13
C ASN A 172 -11.63 -16.92 -3.56
N PRO A 173 -11.30 -17.91 -4.41
CA PRO A 173 -11.13 -17.66 -5.84
C PRO A 173 -12.39 -17.08 -6.48
N LEU A 174 -12.16 -16.21 -7.46
CA LEU A 174 -13.18 -15.65 -8.34
C LEU A 174 -12.99 -16.24 -9.74
N SER A 175 -14.02 -16.88 -10.27
CA SER A 175 -13.96 -17.55 -11.59
C SER A 175 -15.14 -17.15 -12.46
N VAL A 176 -14.84 -16.84 -13.71
CA VAL A 176 -15.83 -16.47 -14.73
C VAL A 176 -15.73 -17.42 -15.91
N GLY A 177 -16.87 -17.67 -16.56
CA GLY A 177 -16.92 -18.38 -17.83
C GLY A 177 -16.50 -17.49 -19.01
N ALA A 178 -16.68 -18.03 -20.22
CA ALA A 178 -16.33 -17.36 -21.46
C ALA A 178 -17.02 -15.98 -21.59
N PHE A 179 -16.23 -14.93 -21.81
CA PHE A 179 -16.67 -13.54 -22.00
C PHE A 179 -17.51 -12.97 -20.85
N GLN A 180 -17.22 -13.38 -19.61
CA GLN A 180 -17.93 -12.94 -18.41
C GLN A 180 -17.04 -12.11 -17.47
N SER A 181 -17.69 -11.39 -16.56
CA SER A 181 -17.07 -10.64 -15.47
C SER A 181 -17.76 -10.99 -14.14
N ASP A 182 -17.00 -10.97 -13.05
CA ASP A 182 -17.50 -11.10 -11.68
C ASP A 182 -16.68 -10.22 -10.72
N SER A 183 -17.18 -9.98 -9.51
CA SER A 183 -16.51 -9.16 -8.49
C SER A 183 -16.85 -9.58 -7.06
N ASP A 184 -15.89 -9.40 -6.14
CA ASP A 184 -16.03 -9.57 -4.68
C ASP A 184 -15.54 -8.31 -3.95
#